data_AF-A0A1A9ZUT8-F1
#
_entry.id   AF-A0A1A9ZUT8-F1
#
_cell.length_a   1.000
_cell.length_b   1.000
_cell.length_c   1.000
_cell.angle_alpha   90.00
_cell.angle_beta   90.00
_cell.angle_gamma   90.00
#
_symmetry.space_group_name_H-M   'P 1'
#
loop_
_entity.id
_entity.type
_entity.pdbx_description
1 polymer ?
#
loop_
_entity_poly.entity_id
_entity_poly.type
_entity_poly.pdbx_seq_one_letter_code
_entity_poly.pdbx_strand_id
1 'polypeptide(L)'
;MSKLLKTFGWLERDSIGRSSRASRTSRFSEFEDEVEMKSALTYEQTLKLDNILKMIMQLNEKLQIALIIPQILENPKILGKSLKGTKYEPALKLVKEYRDEKINMQTPKPPEVNSSTNKIIDYFVENYEILKFLPDWVGDLNQNYQTLIKCLRLISHVARGRFSRSALEQMERELVLQTLYNLNEQVIKDVKQCVLRVRLKKRYTNITTNEKSWKKK
;
A
#
# COMPACT_ATOMS: atom_id res chain seq x y z
N MET A 1 -15.96 -0.04 -21.58
CA MET A 1 -14.92 0.99 -21.81
C MET A 1 -15.25 1.86 -23.05
N SER A 2 -16.29 2.69 -23.06
CA SER A 2 -16.57 3.57 -24.23
C SER A 2 -17.53 4.74 -23.94
N LYS A 3 -17.38 5.47 -22.83
CA LYS A 3 -18.19 6.69 -22.60
C LYS A 3 -17.42 7.90 -22.08
N LEU A 4 -16.13 7.80 -21.75
CA LEU A 4 -15.31 8.94 -21.29
C LEU A 4 -14.41 9.56 -22.35
N LEU A 5 -14.33 8.99 -23.56
CA LEU A 5 -13.49 9.52 -24.65
C LEU A 5 -14.20 10.53 -25.57
N LYS A 6 -15.48 10.86 -25.32
CA LYS A 6 -16.27 11.75 -26.21
C LYS A 6 -16.29 13.23 -25.80
N THR A 7 -15.70 13.62 -24.68
CA THR A 7 -15.78 15.00 -24.16
C THR A 7 -14.65 15.92 -24.62
N PHE A 8 -13.63 15.43 -25.33
CA PHE A 8 -12.50 16.25 -25.79
C PHE A 8 -12.29 16.13 -27.31
N GLY A 9 -13.28 16.58 -28.07
CA GLY A 9 -13.24 16.65 -29.54
C GLY A 9 -12.45 17.83 -30.12
N TRP A 10 -11.38 18.28 -29.47
CA TRP A 10 -10.58 19.45 -29.92
C TRP A 10 -9.08 19.15 -30.06
N LEU A 11 -8.70 17.89 -30.25
CA LEU A 11 -7.33 17.53 -30.63
C LEU A 11 -7.28 17.05 -32.08
N GLU A 12 -7.79 17.85 -33.00
CA GLU A 12 -7.42 17.70 -34.41
C GLU A 12 -5.98 18.19 -34.58
N ARG A 13 -5.11 17.24 -34.92
CA ARG A 13 -3.74 17.47 -35.35
C ARG A 13 -3.80 18.31 -36.61
N ASP A 14 -3.47 19.59 -36.51
CA ASP A 14 -2.88 20.35 -37.61
C ASP A 14 -2.18 21.61 -37.10
N SER A 15 -0.85 21.54 -37.03
CA SER A 15 0.05 22.67 -37.26
C SER A 15 1.50 22.22 -37.06
N ILE A 16 2.03 21.56 -38.09
CA ILE A 16 3.48 21.45 -38.28
C ILE A 16 3.97 22.86 -38.66
N GLY A 17 4.36 23.63 -37.65
CA GLY A 17 5.00 24.95 -37.79
C GLY A 17 6.32 24.97 -37.02
N ARG A 18 7.41 25.17 -37.74
CA ARG A 18 8.81 25.15 -37.28
C ARG A 18 9.02 25.80 -35.91
N SER A 19 9.46 25.01 -34.91
CA SER A 19 9.99 25.47 -33.63
C SER A 19 11.45 25.06 -33.49
N SER A 20 12.27 26.03 -33.09
CA SER A 20 13.72 26.02 -32.99
C SER A 20 14.30 24.89 -32.13
N ARG A 21 15.45 24.37 -32.56
CA ARG A 21 16.14 23.15 -32.07
C ARG A 21 16.66 23.23 -30.62
N ALA A 22 16.64 24.41 -29.97
CA ALA A 22 17.18 24.64 -28.63
C ALA A 22 16.22 24.29 -27.47
N SER A 23 14.93 24.05 -27.73
CA SER A 23 13.93 23.75 -26.69
C SER A 23 13.64 22.26 -26.48
N ARG A 24 14.38 21.37 -27.14
CA ARG A 24 14.18 19.92 -27.03
C ARG A 24 14.92 19.30 -25.85
N THR A 25 16.10 19.79 -25.50
CA THR A 25 16.93 19.20 -24.43
C THR A 25 16.40 19.47 -23.03
N SER A 26 15.80 20.63 -22.74
CA SER A 26 15.22 20.89 -21.41
C SER A 26 13.91 20.12 -21.15
N ARG A 27 13.13 19.85 -22.20
CA ARG A 27 11.89 19.05 -22.09
C ARG A 27 12.17 17.57 -21.82
N PHE A 28 13.34 17.06 -22.24
CA PHE A 28 13.68 15.66 -22.04
C PHE A 28 14.12 15.38 -20.60
N SER A 29 14.86 16.28 -19.94
CA SER A 29 15.25 16.11 -18.54
C SER A 29 14.06 16.24 -17.57
N GLU A 30 13.16 17.22 -17.78
CA GLU A 30 11.93 17.34 -16.99
C GLU A 30 11.01 16.11 -17.12
N PHE A 31 11.05 15.40 -18.24
CA PHE A 31 10.27 14.18 -18.45
C PHE A 31 10.85 12.96 -17.73
N GLU A 32 12.17 12.83 -17.66
CA GLU A 32 12.83 11.72 -16.94
C GLU A 32 12.64 11.85 -15.42
N ASP A 33 12.81 13.07 -14.88
CA ASP A 33 12.58 13.35 -13.46
C ASP A 33 11.10 13.14 -13.04
N GLU A 34 10.15 13.50 -13.93
CA GLU A 34 8.73 13.22 -13.70
C GLU A 34 8.41 11.72 -13.72
N VAL A 35 9.03 10.93 -14.60
CA VAL A 35 8.80 9.48 -14.69
C VAL A 35 9.38 8.77 -13.47
N GLU A 36 10.55 9.19 -13.00
CA GLU A 36 11.20 8.63 -11.82
C GLU A 36 10.41 8.95 -10.55
N MET A 37 9.95 10.19 -10.37
CA MET A 37 9.11 10.59 -9.25
C MET A 37 7.72 9.90 -9.26
N LYS A 38 7.12 9.71 -10.45
CA LYS A 38 5.89 8.90 -10.63
C LYS A 38 6.10 7.45 -10.22
N SER A 39 7.25 6.86 -10.58
CA SER A 39 7.57 5.48 -10.21
C SER A 39 7.78 5.30 -8.70
N ALA A 40 8.38 6.28 -8.03
CA ALA A 40 8.65 6.24 -6.59
C ALA A 40 7.37 6.35 -5.73
N LEU A 41 6.47 7.27 -6.08
CA LEU A 41 5.15 7.41 -5.42
C LEU A 41 4.30 6.14 -5.59
N THR A 42 4.34 5.54 -6.78
CA THR A 42 3.67 4.27 -7.09
C THR A 42 4.24 3.13 -6.23
N TYR A 43 5.56 3.06 -6.10
CA TYR A 43 6.24 2.06 -5.29
C TYR A 43 5.86 2.16 -3.81
N GLU A 44 5.84 3.36 -3.23
CA GLU A 44 5.51 3.56 -1.81
C GLU A 44 4.07 3.12 -1.47
N GLN A 45 3.10 3.46 -2.33
CA GLN A 45 1.70 3.05 -2.14
C GLN A 45 1.53 1.53 -2.26
N THR A 46 2.21 0.89 -3.22
CA THR A 46 2.20 -0.58 -3.35
C THR A 46 2.82 -1.28 -2.14
N LEU A 47 3.95 -0.77 -1.63
CA LEU A 47 4.59 -1.29 -0.42
C LEU A 47 3.69 -1.21 0.81
N LYS A 48 2.99 -0.08 1.00
CA LYS A 48 2.04 0.08 2.11
C LYS A 48 0.92 -0.96 2.05
N LEU A 49 0.38 -1.22 0.87
CA LEU A 49 -0.64 -2.24 0.67
C LEU A 49 -0.12 -3.65 0.91
N ASP A 50 1.06 -3.97 0.38
CA ASP A 50 1.69 -5.29 0.60
C ASP A 50 1.96 -5.55 2.08
N ASN A 51 2.39 -4.53 2.82
CA ASN A 51 2.56 -4.61 4.26
C ASN A 51 1.24 -4.88 4.99
N ILE A 52 0.15 -4.19 4.62
CA ILE A 52 -1.18 -4.43 5.19
C ILE A 52 -1.66 -5.86 4.91
N LEU A 53 -1.49 -6.33 3.67
CA LEU A 53 -1.86 -7.70 3.29
C LEU A 53 -1.05 -8.73 4.08
N LYS A 54 0.25 -8.49 4.25
CA LYS A 54 1.13 -9.33 5.06
C LYS A 54 0.67 -9.36 6.52
N MET A 55 0.34 -8.22 7.11
CA MET A 55 -0.18 -8.16 8.49
C MET A 55 -1.49 -8.95 8.66
N ILE A 56 -2.41 -8.83 7.71
CA ILE A 56 -3.68 -9.58 7.74
C ILE A 56 -3.43 -11.09 7.62
N MET A 57 -2.50 -11.50 6.75
CA MET A 57 -2.13 -12.92 6.61
C MET A 57 -1.50 -13.46 7.88
N GLN A 58 -0.58 -12.72 8.48
CA GLN A 58 0.04 -13.07 9.77
C GLN A 58 -0.99 -13.16 10.89
N LEU A 59 -1.95 -12.23 10.95
CA LEU A 59 -3.04 -12.28 11.93
C LEU A 59 -3.86 -13.57 11.79
N ASN A 60 -4.14 -14.00 10.56
CA ASN A 60 -4.87 -15.24 10.30
C ASN A 60 -4.09 -16.50 10.73
N GLU A 61 -2.76 -16.52 10.57
CA GLU A 61 -1.92 -17.62 11.05
C GLU A 61 -1.79 -17.60 12.58
N LYS A 62 -1.63 -16.41 13.18
CA LYS A 62 -1.61 -16.21 14.64
C LYS A 62 -2.92 -16.63 15.31
N LEU A 63 -4.05 -16.34 14.67
CA LEU A 63 -5.35 -16.79 15.16
C LEU A 63 -5.47 -18.32 15.10
N GLN A 64 -5.05 -18.93 14.00
CA GLN A 64 -5.07 -20.39 13.86
C GLN A 64 -4.24 -21.08 14.94
N ILE A 65 -2.98 -20.63 15.16
CA ILE A 65 -2.13 -21.22 16.21
C ILE A 65 -2.76 -21.02 17.59
N ALA A 66 -3.30 -19.84 17.90
CA ALA A 66 -3.94 -19.57 19.18
C ALA A 66 -5.14 -20.49 19.46
N LEU A 67 -5.94 -20.80 18.43
CA LEU A 67 -7.09 -21.68 18.55
C LEU A 67 -6.72 -23.15 18.79
N ILE A 68 -5.54 -23.59 18.33
CA ILE A 68 -5.08 -24.97 18.52
C ILE A 68 -4.19 -25.15 19.76
N ILE A 69 -3.85 -24.07 20.49
CA ILE A 69 -3.11 -24.17 21.76
C ILE A 69 -3.73 -25.19 22.73
N PRO A 70 -5.06 -25.22 22.95
CA PRO A 70 -5.65 -26.24 23.81
C PRO A 70 -5.32 -27.67 23.37
N GLN A 71 -5.41 -27.97 22.06
CA GLN A 71 -5.08 -29.29 21.50
C GLN A 71 -3.58 -29.62 21.63
N ILE A 72 -2.71 -28.62 21.48
CA ILE A 72 -1.26 -28.74 21.70
C ILE A 72 -0.99 -29.18 23.15
N LEU A 73 -1.65 -28.54 24.11
CA LEU A 73 -1.49 -28.82 25.54
C LEU A 73 -2.07 -30.17 25.96
N GLU A 74 -3.13 -30.63 25.28
CA GLU A 74 -3.71 -31.96 25.48
C GLU A 74 -2.84 -33.08 24.91
N ASN A 75 -2.10 -32.81 23.81
CA ASN A 75 -1.34 -33.82 23.06
C ASN A 75 0.18 -33.56 22.98
N PRO A 76 0.89 -33.45 24.12
CA PRO A 76 2.32 -33.09 24.14
C PRO A 76 3.22 -34.16 23.51
N LYS A 77 2.77 -35.41 23.44
CA LYS A 77 3.53 -36.51 22.79
C LYS A 77 3.63 -36.31 21.28
N ILE A 78 2.56 -35.83 20.65
CA ILE A 78 2.52 -35.57 19.22
C ILE A 78 3.36 -34.34 18.90
N LEU A 79 3.21 -33.28 19.71
CA LEU A 79 4.06 -32.09 19.65
C LEU A 79 5.56 -32.44 19.74
N GLY A 80 5.93 -33.31 20.68
CA GLY A 80 7.31 -33.78 20.84
C GLY A 80 7.87 -34.49 19.61
N LYS A 81 7.03 -35.22 18.85
CA LYS A 81 7.47 -35.86 17.60
C LYS A 81 7.60 -34.84 16.46
N SER A 82 6.67 -33.88 16.40
CA SER A 82 6.63 -32.85 15.36
C SER A 82 7.74 -31.80 15.49
N LEU A 83 8.14 -31.45 16.71
CA LEU A 83 9.09 -30.35 16.95
C LEU A 83 10.52 -30.80 17.24
N LYS A 84 10.79 -32.09 17.41
CA LYS A 84 12.14 -32.61 17.66
C LYS A 84 13.04 -32.37 16.45
N GLY A 85 14.21 -31.77 16.67
CA GLY A 85 15.15 -31.36 15.63
C GLY A 85 14.81 -30.04 14.94
N THR A 86 13.78 -29.31 15.40
CA THR A 86 13.40 -28.01 14.84
C THR A 86 13.89 -26.84 15.72
N LYS A 87 13.90 -25.62 15.17
CA LYS A 87 14.16 -24.39 15.95
C LYS A 87 13.14 -24.13 17.06
N TYR A 88 12.03 -24.87 17.10
CA TYR A 88 10.93 -24.71 18.05
C TYR A 88 10.91 -25.75 19.17
N GLU A 89 11.99 -26.53 19.34
CA GLU A 89 12.17 -27.39 20.51
C GLU A 89 11.94 -26.68 21.87
N PRO A 90 12.26 -25.37 22.06
CA PRO A 90 11.94 -24.67 23.30
C PRO A 90 10.45 -24.71 23.69
N ALA A 91 9.54 -24.85 22.72
CA ALA A 91 8.11 -25.03 22.97
C ALA A 91 7.82 -26.25 23.87
N LEU A 92 8.61 -27.31 23.74
CA LEU A 92 8.45 -28.54 24.52
C LEU A 92 8.75 -28.33 26.00
N LYS A 93 9.66 -27.41 26.34
CA LYS A 93 9.96 -27.05 27.73
C LYS A 93 8.78 -26.29 28.34
N LEU A 94 8.27 -25.29 27.62
CA LEU A 94 7.12 -24.50 28.06
C LEU A 94 5.88 -25.36 28.32
N VAL A 95 5.58 -26.30 27.43
CA VAL A 95 4.43 -27.21 27.60
C VAL A 95 4.61 -28.15 28.79
N LYS A 96 5.84 -28.57 29.10
CA LYS A 96 6.12 -29.35 30.32
C LYS A 96 5.93 -28.51 31.59
N GLU A 97 6.50 -27.31 31.63
CA GLU A 97 6.36 -26.38 32.75
C GLU A 97 4.89 -26.09 33.08
N TYR A 98 4.07 -25.79 32.07
CA TYR A 98 2.63 -25.59 32.26
C TYR A 98 1.92 -26.82 32.81
N ARG A 99 2.30 -28.03 32.35
CA ARG A 99 1.71 -29.27 32.82
C ARG A 99 2.05 -29.51 34.29
N ASP A 100 3.31 -29.30 34.66
CA ASP A 100 3.81 -29.49 36.01
C ASP A 100 3.14 -28.48 36.97
N GLU A 101 2.99 -27.22 36.54
CA GLU A 101 2.22 -26.21 37.28
C GLU A 101 0.74 -26.61 37.42
N LYS A 102 0.08 -27.08 36.35
CA LYS A 102 -1.31 -27.54 36.40
C LYS A 102 -1.51 -28.72 37.37
N ILE A 103 -0.53 -29.62 37.46
CA ILE A 103 -0.55 -30.74 38.42
C ILE A 103 -0.39 -30.22 39.85
N ASN A 104 0.52 -29.25 40.06
CA ASN A 104 0.78 -28.67 41.38
C ASN A 104 -0.36 -27.73 41.85
N MET A 105 -1.13 -27.16 40.94
CA MET A 105 -2.27 -26.26 41.19
C MET A 105 -3.59 -26.99 41.52
N GLN A 106 -3.58 -28.27 41.91
CA GLN A 106 -4.75 -28.98 42.46
C GLN A 106 -5.25 -28.41 43.81
N THR A 107 -4.99 -27.14 44.12
CA THR A 107 -5.59 -26.39 45.21
C THR A 107 -6.80 -25.61 44.69
N PRO A 108 -7.89 -25.46 45.48
CA PRO A 108 -9.23 -25.06 45.01
C PRO A 108 -9.36 -23.57 44.60
N LYS A 109 -8.27 -22.83 44.47
CA LYS A 109 -8.30 -21.41 44.11
C LYS A 109 -8.28 -21.28 42.58
N PRO A 110 -9.15 -20.47 41.96
CA PRO A 110 -9.02 -20.16 40.55
C PRO A 110 -7.63 -19.56 40.33
N PRO A 111 -6.83 -20.11 39.39
CA PRO A 111 -5.49 -19.59 39.16
C PRO A 111 -5.61 -18.12 38.74
N GLU A 112 -4.97 -17.23 39.50
CA GLU A 112 -4.60 -15.91 38.97
C GLU A 112 -3.90 -16.15 37.65
N VAL A 113 -4.36 -15.55 36.55
CA VAL A 113 -3.86 -15.77 35.17
C VAL A 113 -2.37 -16.10 35.18
N ASN A 114 -2.05 -17.41 35.13
CA ASN A 114 -0.72 -17.86 35.49
C ASN A 114 0.29 -17.32 34.50
N SER A 115 1.44 -16.85 34.99
CA SER A 115 2.56 -16.37 34.16
C SER A 115 2.94 -17.39 33.07
N SER A 116 2.82 -18.69 33.36
CA SER A 116 3.08 -19.78 32.41
C SER A 116 2.09 -19.86 31.24
N THR A 117 0.79 -19.69 31.50
CA THR A 117 -0.25 -19.69 30.45
C THR A 117 0.00 -18.56 29.46
N ASN A 118 0.30 -17.36 29.96
CA ASN A 118 0.62 -16.22 29.11
C ASN A 118 1.92 -16.47 28.32
N LYS A 119 2.98 -16.98 28.97
CA LYS A 119 4.23 -17.36 28.28
C LYS A 119 4.03 -18.34 27.15
N ILE A 120 3.16 -19.35 27.33
CA ILE A 120 2.81 -20.31 26.27
C ILE A 120 2.10 -19.59 25.13
N ILE A 121 1.06 -18.81 25.45
CA ILE A 121 0.29 -18.10 24.43
C ILE A 121 1.21 -17.17 23.63
N ASP A 122 2.00 -16.36 24.31
CA ASP A 122 2.94 -15.41 23.69
C ASP A 122 3.93 -16.15 22.80
N TYR A 123 4.54 -17.24 23.29
CA TYR A 123 5.50 -18.01 22.51
C TYR A 123 4.89 -18.58 21.23
N PHE A 124 3.72 -19.23 21.31
CA PHE A 124 3.10 -19.85 20.14
C PHE A 124 2.55 -18.81 19.15
N VAL A 125 2.05 -17.67 19.63
CA VAL A 125 1.58 -16.57 18.78
C VAL A 125 2.73 -15.84 18.09
N GLU A 126 3.86 -15.63 18.77
CA GLU A 126 5.06 -15.06 18.14
C GLU A 126 5.69 -16.02 17.13
N ASN A 127 5.62 -17.33 17.41
CA ASN A 127 6.17 -18.39 16.58
C ASN A 127 5.07 -19.13 15.79
N TYR A 128 4.10 -18.39 15.22
CA TYR A 128 2.97 -18.97 14.48
C TYR A 128 3.37 -19.88 13.31
N GLU A 129 4.58 -19.70 12.76
CA GLU A 129 5.18 -20.57 11.75
C GLU A 129 5.32 -22.05 12.20
N ILE A 130 5.28 -22.32 13.52
CA ILE A 130 5.22 -23.67 14.11
C ILE A 130 4.09 -24.49 13.48
N LEU A 131 2.99 -23.83 13.10
CA LEU A 131 1.82 -24.47 12.48
C LEU A 131 2.19 -25.39 11.31
N LYS A 132 3.26 -25.08 10.55
CA LYS A 132 3.74 -25.89 9.41
C LYS A 132 4.30 -27.27 9.81
N PHE A 133 4.69 -27.44 11.06
CA PHE A 133 5.27 -28.68 11.59
C PHE A 133 4.24 -29.52 12.37
N LEU A 134 3.09 -28.91 12.69
CA LEU A 134 2.02 -29.58 13.42
C LEU A 134 1.17 -30.42 12.45
N PRO A 135 0.50 -31.47 12.97
CA PRO A 135 -0.58 -32.14 12.24
C PRO A 135 -1.71 -31.15 11.89
N ASP A 136 -2.65 -31.57 11.05
CA ASP A 136 -3.81 -30.74 10.65
C ASP A 136 -4.86 -30.56 11.77
N TRP A 137 -4.42 -30.10 12.93
CA TRP A 137 -5.26 -29.77 14.09
C TRP A 137 -6.22 -28.62 13.81
N VAL A 138 -5.90 -27.77 12.83
CA VAL A 138 -6.81 -26.72 12.36
C VAL A 138 -8.04 -27.33 11.68
N GLY A 139 -7.86 -28.43 10.93
CA GLY A 139 -8.96 -29.21 10.35
C GLY A 139 -9.86 -29.87 11.39
N ASP A 140 -9.33 -30.18 12.58
CA ASP A 140 -10.08 -30.80 13.68
C ASP A 140 -10.85 -29.78 14.54
N LEU A 141 -10.72 -28.47 14.27
CA LEU A 141 -11.44 -27.44 15.00
C LEU A 141 -12.96 -27.52 14.75
N ASN A 142 -13.75 -27.12 15.74
CA ASN A 142 -15.20 -26.99 15.63
C ASN A 142 -15.59 -26.10 14.43
N GLN A 143 -16.70 -26.45 13.78
CA GLN A 143 -17.28 -25.74 12.64
C GLN A 143 -17.39 -24.21 12.85
N ASN A 144 -17.68 -23.75 14.07
CA ASN A 144 -17.72 -22.32 14.38
C ASN A 144 -16.35 -21.66 14.18
N TYR A 145 -15.27 -22.27 14.66
CA TYR A 145 -13.90 -21.76 14.50
C TYR A 145 -13.43 -21.87 13.05
N GLN A 146 -13.79 -22.95 12.35
CA GLN A 146 -13.51 -23.06 10.92
C GLN A 146 -14.21 -21.96 10.12
N THR A 147 -15.46 -21.65 10.47
CA THR A 147 -16.22 -20.56 9.85
C THR A 147 -15.55 -19.22 10.11
N LEU A 148 -15.09 -18.96 11.34
CA LEU A 148 -14.33 -17.76 11.68
C LEU A 148 -13.07 -17.61 10.83
N ILE A 149 -12.27 -18.68 10.69
CA ILE A 149 -11.06 -18.69 9.86
C ILE A 149 -11.40 -18.42 8.38
N LYS A 150 -12.47 -19.05 7.86
CA LYS A 150 -12.95 -18.81 6.48
C LYS A 150 -13.40 -17.36 6.28
N CYS A 151 -14.15 -16.80 7.22
CA CYS A 151 -14.57 -15.40 7.19
C CYS A 151 -13.36 -14.46 7.17
N LEU A 152 -12.35 -14.71 8.02
CA LEU A 152 -11.13 -13.90 8.03
C LEU A 152 -10.39 -13.97 6.70
N ARG A 153 -10.24 -15.17 6.11
CA ARG A 153 -9.63 -15.34 4.77
C ARG A 153 -10.42 -14.61 3.67
N LEU A 154 -11.76 -14.63 3.74
CA LEU A 154 -12.62 -13.89 2.82
C LEU A 154 -12.44 -12.39 2.97
N ILE A 155 -12.37 -11.88 4.21
CA ILE A 155 -12.09 -10.47 4.49
C ILE A 155 -10.73 -10.08 3.88
N SER A 156 -9.69 -10.90 4.06
CA SER A 156 -8.37 -10.65 3.45
C SER A 156 -8.45 -10.59 1.92
N HIS A 157 -9.20 -11.50 1.31
CA HIS A 157 -9.37 -11.55 -0.14
C HIS A 157 -10.11 -10.33 -0.69
N VAL A 158 -11.22 -9.94 -0.05
CA VAL A 158 -12.01 -8.75 -0.42
C VAL A 158 -11.19 -7.49 -0.18
N ALA A 159 -10.49 -7.39 0.94
CA ALA A 159 -9.60 -6.29 1.27
C ALA A 159 -8.51 -6.13 0.21
N ARG A 160 -7.87 -7.21 -0.21
CA ARG A 160 -6.89 -7.21 -1.32
C ARG A 160 -7.47 -6.63 -2.59
N GLY A 161 -8.63 -7.12 -3.04
CA GLY A 161 -9.28 -6.60 -4.26
C GLY A 161 -9.67 -5.12 -4.17
N ARG A 162 -10.18 -4.68 -3.01
CA ARG A 162 -10.59 -3.29 -2.78
C ARG A 162 -9.40 -2.35 -2.66
N PHE A 163 -8.35 -2.74 -1.95
CA PHE A 163 -7.14 -1.93 -1.80
C PHE A 163 -6.42 -1.75 -3.12
N SER A 164 -6.25 -2.81 -3.92
CA SER A 164 -5.65 -2.70 -5.25
C SER A 164 -6.44 -1.77 -6.15
N ARG A 165 -7.77 -1.84 -6.14
CA ARG A 165 -8.63 -0.95 -6.94
C ARG A 165 -8.59 0.51 -6.46
N SER A 166 -8.68 0.74 -5.15
CA SER A 166 -8.64 2.09 -4.60
C SER A 166 -7.31 2.79 -4.84
N ALA A 167 -6.20 2.04 -4.79
CA ALA A 167 -4.88 2.59 -5.11
C ALA A 167 -4.78 2.97 -6.59
N LEU A 168 -5.30 2.14 -7.51
CA LEU A 168 -5.36 2.49 -8.93
C LEU A 168 -6.24 3.72 -9.20
N GLU A 169 -7.40 3.82 -8.55
CA GLU A 169 -8.29 4.98 -8.68
C GLU A 169 -7.66 6.27 -8.12
N GLN A 170 -6.93 6.17 -7.00
CA GLN A 170 -6.20 7.31 -6.44
C GLN A 170 -5.04 7.74 -7.34
N MET A 171 -4.31 6.79 -7.91
CA MET A 171 -3.26 7.02 -8.90
C MET A 171 -3.81 7.76 -10.14
N GLU A 172 -4.96 7.35 -10.67
CA GLU A 172 -5.60 8.02 -11.80
C GLU A 172 -5.94 9.49 -11.47
N ARG A 173 -6.43 9.76 -10.25
CA ARG A 173 -6.72 11.14 -9.81
C ARG A 173 -5.46 12.00 -9.69
N GLU A 174 -4.38 11.46 -9.11
CA GLU A 174 -3.13 12.19 -8.99
C GLU A 174 -2.53 12.52 -10.37
N LEU A 175 -2.62 11.60 -11.33
CA LEU A 175 -2.21 11.84 -12.72
C LEU A 175 -3.01 12.98 -13.37
N VAL A 176 -4.33 13.01 -13.17
CA VAL A 176 -5.19 14.09 -13.69
C VAL A 176 -4.82 15.42 -13.04
N LEU A 177 -4.65 15.46 -11.72
CA LEU A 177 -4.27 16.68 -10.99
C LEU A 177 -2.91 17.22 -11.44
N GLN A 178 -1.92 16.35 -11.62
CA GLN A 178 -0.60 16.76 -12.11
C GLN A 178 -0.67 17.28 -13.54
N THR A 179 -1.45 16.64 -14.42
CA THR A 179 -1.67 17.13 -15.79
C THR A 179 -2.31 18.53 -15.78
N LEU A 180 -3.30 18.75 -14.91
CA LEU A 180 -3.92 20.06 -14.72
C LEU A 180 -2.94 21.10 -14.16
N TYR A 181 -2.07 20.70 -13.23
CA TYR A 181 -1.03 21.57 -12.69
C TYR A 181 -0.04 22.01 -13.78
N ASN A 182 0.47 21.07 -14.59
CA ASN A 182 1.38 21.36 -15.69
C ASN A 182 0.72 22.25 -16.76
N LEU A 183 -0.56 22.01 -17.06
CA LEU A 183 -1.33 22.87 -17.96
C LEU A 183 -1.47 24.29 -17.38
N ASN A 184 -1.75 24.42 -16.08
CA ASN A 184 -1.87 25.71 -15.41
C ASN A 184 -0.54 26.49 -15.46
N GLU A 185 0.58 25.83 -15.17
CA GLU A 185 1.92 26.41 -15.31
C GLU A 185 2.18 26.91 -16.75
N GLN A 186 1.79 26.13 -17.76
CA GLN A 186 1.92 26.54 -19.15
C GLN A 186 1.04 27.75 -19.47
N VAL A 187 -0.22 27.77 -19.03
CA VAL A 187 -1.14 28.90 -19.21
C VAL A 187 -0.59 30.17 -18.54
N ILE A 188 -0.02 30.06 -17.33
CA ILE A 188 0.61 31.19 -16.64
C ILE A 188 1.78 31.74 -17.47
N LYS A 189 2.62 30.87 -18.04
CA LYS A 189 3.73 31.27 -18.94
C LYS A 189 3.20 31.98 -20.18
N ASP A 190 2.16 31.44 -20.82
CA ASP A 190 1.56 31.99 -22.03
C ASP A 190 0.90 33.36 -21.77
N VAL A 191 0.18 33.51 -20.66
CA VAL A 191 -0.41 34.79 -20.25
C VAL A 191 0.68 35.84 -20.01
N LYS A 192 1.76 35.49 -19.29
CA LYS A 192 2.91 36.38 -19.09
C LYS A 192 3.48 36.82 -20.44
N GLN A 193 3.62 35.90 -21.39
CA GLN A 193 4.15 36.20 -22.72
C GLN A 193 3.22 37.11 -23.53
N CYS A 194 1.90 36.88 -23.48
CA CYS A 194 0.90 37.73 -24.11
C CYS A 194 0.91 39.16 -23.53
N VAL A 195 0.95 39.29 -22.21
CA VAL A 195 1.04 40.60 -21.54
C VAL A 195 2.30 41.36 -21.99
N LEU A 196 3.44 40.67 -22.09
CA LEU A 196 4.68 41.27 -22.60
C LEU A 196 4.53 41.74 -24.05
N ARG A 197 3.96 40.91 -24.94
CA ARG A 197 3.72 41.29 -26.34
C ARG A 197 2.80 42.52 -26.46
N VAL A 198 1.72 42.57 -25.67
CA VAL A 198 0.80 43.72 -25.65
C VAL A 198 1.50 44.99 -25.16
N ARG A 199 2.32 44.90 -24.10
CA ARG A 199 3.11 46.04 -23.60
C ARG A 199 4.11 46.55 -24.63
N LEU A 200 4.80 45.65 -25.33
CA LEU A 200 5.73 46.02 -26.39
C LEU A 200 5.00 46.72 -27.55
N LYS A 201 3.88 46.15 -28.01
CA LYS A 201 3.09 46.74 -29.12
C LYS A 201 2.59 48.15 -28.78
N LYS A 202 2.12 48.39 -27.54
CA LYS A 202 1.74 49.75 -27.07
C LYS A 202 2.91 50.73 -27.09
N ARG A 203 4.13 50.31 -26.73
CA ARG A 203 5.33 51.16 -26.81
C ARG A 203 5.68 51.51 -28.26
N TYR A 204 5.65 50.52 -29.16
CA TYR A 204 5.90 50.75 -30.58
C TYR A 204 4.88 51.72 -31.19
N THR A 205 3.58 51.55 -30.91
CA THR A 205 2.57 52.49 -31.43
C THR A 205 2.80 53.90 -30.93
N ASN A 206 3.10 54.09 -29.63
CA ASN A 206 3.35 55.41 -29.05
C ASN A 206 4.58 56.12 -29.64
N ILE A 207 5.63 55.38 -29.99
CA ILE A 207 6.81 55.94 -30.67
C ILE A 207 6.44 56.39 -32.10
N THR A 208 5.70 55.56 -32.84
CA THR A 208 5.29 55.90 -34.22
C THR A 208 4.27 57.05 -34.32
N THR A 209 3.38 57.23 -33.34
CA THR A 209 2.51 58.42 -33.28
C THR A 209 3.31 59.67 -32.95
N ASN A 210 4.32 59.58 -32.08
CA ASN A 210 5.22 60.70 -31.81
C ASN A 210 6.00 61.08 -33.07
N GLU A 211 6.63 60.15 -33.78
CA GLU A 211 7.38 60.44 -35.02
C GLU A 211 6.53 61.09 -36.13
N LYS A 212 5.25 60.70 -36.27
CA LYS A 212 4.32 61.34 -37.21
C LYS A 212 3.93 62.77 -36.81
N SER A 213 4.03 63.12 -35.52
CA SER A 213 3.84 64.48 -35.01
C SER A 213 5.02 65.38 -35.35
N TRP A 214 6.24 64.86 -35.31
CA TRP A 214 7.47 65.61 -35.66
C TRP A 214 7.63 65.88 -37.17
N LYS A 215 7.03 65.09 -38.05
CA LYS A 215 7.06 65.29 -39.52
C LYS A 215 5.97 66.22 -40.08
N LYS A 216 5.13 66.81 -39.23
CA LYS A 216 4.01 67.69 -39.61
C LYS A 216 4.22 69.17 -39.26
N LYS A 217 5.45 69.57 -38.92
CA LYS A 217 5.84 70.97 -38.75
C LYS A 217 6.71 71.42 -39.91
#